data_AF-A0A536BVV0-F1
#
_entry.id   AF-A0A536BVV0-F1
#
_cell.length_a   1.000
_cell.length_b   1.000
_cell.length_c   1.000
_cell.angle_alpha   90.00
_cell.angle_beta   90.00
_cell.angle_gamma   90.00
#
_symmetry.space_group_name_H-M   'P 1'
#
loop_
_entity.id
_entity.type
_entity.pdbx_description
1 polymer ?
#
loop_
_entity_poly.entity_id
_entity_poly.type
_entity_poly.pdbx_seq_one_letter_code
_entity_poly.pdbx_strand_id
1 'polypeptide(L)'
;MRRWPYSLSPVELRSAFTEALDPELAEHHVVHTAGYQGAIHRIADQLQCAATEAAVLASRNAGDAAAYARRLLASTATGMMLVDAGFASPGTFTVSEQEQATGIA
;
A
#
# COMPACT_ATOMS: atom_id res chain seq x y z
N MET A 1 16.45 2.44 8.76
CA MET A 1 15.60 3.65 8.92
C MET A 1 15.19 4.15 7.54
N ARG A 2 13.89 4.18 7.20
CA ARG A 2 13.42 4.99 6.06
C ARG A 2 12.21 5.79 6.52
N ARG A 3 12.44 7.10 6.69
CA ARG A 3 11.42 8.12 6.94
C ARG A 3 10.92 8.63 5.59
N TRP A 4 9.61 8.86 5.52
CA TRP A 4 8.90 9.55 4.45
C TRP A 4 9.62 10.85 4.01
N PRO A 5 9.58 11.25 2.71
CA PRO A 5 8.85 10.62 1.60
C PRO A 5 9.68 9.56 0.87
N TYR A 6 9.03 8.48 0.46
CA TYR A 6 9.65 7.45 -0.36
C TYR A 6 8.82 7.18 -1.63
N SER A 7 9.52 7.04 -2.75
CA SER A 7 8.94 6.60 -4.02
C SER A 7 8.81 5.09 -4.01
N LEU A 8 7.59 4.57 -3.83
CA LEU A 8 7.28 3.14 -3.84
C LEU A 8 7.88 2.47 -5.08
N SER A 9 8.74 1.46 -4.87
CA SER A 9 9.29 0.67 -5.96
C SER A 9 8.32 -0.44 -6.40
N PRO A 10 8.51 -1.03 -7.59
CA PRO A 10 7.74 -2.19 -8.02
C PRO A 10 7.83 -3.36 -7.04
N VAL A 11 9.02 -3.65 -6.51
CA VAL A 11 9.22 -4.78 -5.59
C VAL A 11 8.48 -4.53 -4.28
N GLU A 12 8.56 -3.33 -3.70
CA GLU A 12 7.83 -3.01 -2.46
C GLU A 12 6.30 -3.06 -2.66
N LEU A 13 5.80 -2.67 -3.83
CA LEU A 13 4.38 -2.83 -4.15
C LEU A 13 4.00 -4.31 -4.22
N ARG A 14 4.78 -5.14 -4.92
CA ARG A 14 4.53 -6.58 -5.06
C ARG A 14 4.63 -7.33 -3.75
N SER A 15 5.61 -6.98 -2.90
CA SER A 15 5.78 -7.56 -1.56
C SER A 15 4.56 -7.38 -0.67
N ALA A 16 3.73 -6.34 -0.89
CA ALA A 16 2.49 -6.17 -0.14
C ALA A 16 1.40 -7.21 -0.47
N PHE A 17 1.62 -8.07 -1.48
CA PHE A 17 0.66 -9.10 -1.92
C PHE A 17 1.16 -10.53 -1.69
N THR A 18 2.22 -10.72 -0.90
CA THR A 18 2.71 -12.04 -0.51
C THR A 18 3.29 -12.02 0.89
N GLU A 19 3.14 -13.12 1.62
CA GLU A 19 3.78 -13.34 2.93
C GLU A 19 5.11 -14.09 2.80
N ALA A 20 5.51 -14.47 1.59
CA ALA A 20 6.75 -15.20 1.37
C ALA A 20 7.97 -14.32 1.71
N LEU A 21 8.91 -14.92 2.44
CA LEU A 21 10.20 -14.28 2.77
C LEU A 21 11.21 -14.36 1.62
N ASP A 22 10.93 -15.16 0.60
CA ASP A 22 11.77 -15.30 -0.59
C ASP A 22 11.65 -14.06 -1.50
N PRO A 23 12.70 -13.24 -1.66
CA PRO A 23 12.66 -12.04 -2.49
C PRO A 23 12.33 -12.34 -3.95
N GLU A 24 12.75 -13.49 -4.48
CA GLU A 24 12.49 -13.91 -5.86
C GLU A 24 10.99 -13.96 -6.18
N LEU A 25 10.17 -14.31 -5.17
CA LEU A 25 8.74 -14.38 -5.36
C LEU A 25 8.14 -13.00 -5.63
N ALA A 26 8.53 -11.99 -4.87
CA ALA A 26 8.08 -10.61 -5.08
C ALA A 26 8.63 -10.02 -6.38
N GLU A 27 9.88 -10.34 -6.73
CA GLU A 27 10.53 -9.84 -7.94
C GLU A 27 9.91 -10.41 -9.22
N HIS A 28 9.64 -11.71 -9.26
CA HIS A 28 9.33 -12.39 -10.52
C HIS A 28 7.95 -13.05 -10.58
N HIS A 29 7.36 -13.43 -9.45
CA HIS A 29 6.21 -14.34 -9.46
C HIS A 29 4.88 -13.71 -9.04
N VAL A 30 4.89 -12.75 -8.12
CA VAL A 30 3.66 -12.07 -7.65
C VAL A 30 2.88 -11.45 -8.81
N VAL A 31 3.59 -10.91 -9.80
CA VAL A 31 2.98 -10.28 -10.99
C VAL A 31 2.10 -11.24 -11.78
N HIS A 32 2.31 -12.55 -11.69
CA HIS A 32 1.52 -13.55 -12.41
C HIS A 32 0.32 -14.06 -11.61
N THR A 33 0.14 -13.62 -10.37
CA THR A 33 -0.96 -14.07 -9.52
C THR A 33 -2.26 -13.34 -9.86
N ALA A 34 -3.39 -14.06 -9.82
CA ALA A 34 -4.72 -13.46 -10.02
C ALA A 34 -5.03 -12.39 -8.95
N GLY A 35 -4.55 -12.58 -7.72
CA GLY A 35 -4.69 -11.62 -6.63
C GLY A 35 -4.02 -10.28 -6.94
N TYR A 36 -2.78 -10.30 -7.42
CA TYR A 36 -2.05 -9.10 -7.79
C TYR A 36 -2.69 -8.38 -8.99
N GLN A 37 -3.01 -9.12 -10.05
CA GLN A 37 -3.65 -8.55 -11.24
C GLN A 37 -4.99 -7.89 -10.90
N GLY A 38 -5.84 -8.59 -10.13
CA GLY A 38 -7.10 -8.02 -9.65
C GLY A 38 -6.92 -6.79 -8.76
N ALA A 39 -5.86 -6.75 -7.94
CA ALA A 39 -5.55 -5.58 -7.13
C ALA A 39 -5.09 -4.39 -7.98
N ILE A 40 -4.23 -4.59 -8.99
CA ILE A 40 -3.80 -3.52 -9.90
C ILE A 40 -4.99 -2.89 -10.61
N HIS A 41 -5.93 -3.69 -11.12
CA HIS A 41 -7.15 -3.17 -11.73
C HIS A 41 -7.97 -2.31 -10.75
N ARG A 42 -8.25 -2.82 -9.53
CA ARG A 42 -9.01 -2.06 -8.53
C ARG A 42 -8.32 -0.77 -8.09
N ILE A 43 -7.00 -0.80 -7.94
CA ILE A 43 -6.22 0.39 -7.55
C ILE A 43 -6.20 1.40 -8.69
N ALA A 44 -6.03 0.96 -9.94
CA ALA A 44 -6.06 1.83 -11.10
C ALA A 44 -7.42 2.52 -11.26
N ASP A 45 -8.52 1.81 -11.03
CA ASP A 45 -9.86 2.39 -11.00
C ASP A 45 -9.96 3.47 -9.91
N GLN A 46 -9.45 3.22 -8.70
CA GLN A 46 -9.46 4.24 -7.64
C GLN A 46 -8.58 5.46 -7.94
N LEU A 47 -7.47 5.25 -8.64
CA LEU A 47 -6.53 6.32 -9.04
C LEU A 47 -6.91 6.99 -10.37
N GLN A 48 -7.92 6.47 -11.07
CA GLN A 48 -8.34 6.91 -12.40
C GLN A 48 -7.17 6.93 -13.40
N CYS A 49 -6.36 5.86 -13.38
CA CYS A 49 -5.22 5.69 -14.29
C CYS A 49 -5.32 4.37 -15.07
N ALA A 50 -4.37 4.13 -15.99
CA ALA A 50 -4.33 2.86 -16.71
C ALA A 50 -4.10 1.68 -15.74
N ALA A 51 -4.75 0.55 -15.99
CA ALA A 51 -4.62 -0.68 -15.20
C ALA A 51 -3.29 -1.42 -15.45
N THR A 52 -2.17 -0.72 -15.23
CA THR A 52 -0.82 -1.26 -15.30
C THR A 52 -0.06 -0.90 -14.02
N GLU A 53 0.86 -1.78 -13.61
CA GLU A 53 1.71 -1.54 -12.44
C GLU A 53 2.46 -0.20 -12.54
N ALA A 54 3.04 0.09 -13.72
CA ALA A 54 3.79 1.32 -13.94
C ALA A 54 2.93 2.58 -13.76
N ALA A 55 1.69 2.59 -14.28
CA ALA A 55 0.79 3.73 -14.14
C ALA A 55 0.30 3.90 -12.69
N VAL A 56 0.00 2.80 -12.00
CA VAL A 56 -0.34 2.81 -10.57
C VAL A 56 0.81 3.37 -9.74
N LEU A 57 2.04 2.89 -9.95
CA LEU A 57 3.22 3.39 -9.24
C LEU A 57 3.46 4.87 -9.50
N ALA A 58 3.41 5.30 -10.76
CA ALA A 58 3.60 6.71 -11.13
C ALA A 58 2.56 7.61 -10.44
N SER A 59 1.28 7.22 -10.47
CA SER A 59 0.21 7.97 -9.82
C SER A 59 0.38 8.01 -8.29
N ARG A 60 0.70 6.88 -7.65
CA ARG A 60 0.92 6.82 -6.20
C ARG A 60 2.12 7.64 -5.74
N ASN A 61 3.22 7.62 -6.50
CA ASN A 61 4.45 8.33 -6.16
C ASN A 61 4.37 9.84 -6.44
N ALA A 62 3.47 10.27 -7.32
CA ALA A 62 3.21 11.69 -7.56
C ALA A 62 2.30 12.33 -6.48
N GLY A 63 1.55 11.53 -5.74
CA GLY A 63 0.63 11.99 -4.71
C GLY A 63 1.20 11.93 -3.28
N ASP A 64 0.50 12.55 -2.33
CA ASP A 64 0.73 12.35 -0.91
C ASP A 64 0.04 11.06 -0.45
N ALA A 65 0.80 10.07 0.05
CA ALA A 65 0.22 8.81 0.50
C ALA A 65 -0.68 8.95 1.72
N ALA A 66 -0.43 9.90 2.62
CA ALA A 66 -1.31 10.11 3.76
C ALA A 66 -2.67 10.62 3.29
N ALA A 67 -2.68 11.57 2.35
CA ALA A 67 -3.92 12.03 1.71
C ALA A 67 -4.62 10.91 0.92
N TYR A 68 -3.87 10.05 0.23
CA TYR A 68 -4.43 8.88 -0.46
C TYR A 68 -5.07 7.88 0.51
N ALA A 69 -4.37 7.51 1.58
CA ALA A 69 -4.88 6.59 2.61
C ALA A 69 -6.15 7.13 3.27
N ARG A 70 -6.16 8.41 3.66
CA ARG A 70 -7.35 9.07 4.22
C ARG A 70 -8.53 9.04 3.25
N ARG A 71 -8.30 9.36 1.97
CA ARG A 71 -9.37 9.32 0.96
C ARG A 71 -9.93 7.92 0.79
N LEU A 72 -9.08 6.91 0.73
CA LEU A 72 -9.51 5.52 0.58
C LEU A 72 -10.34 5.07 1.79
N LEU A 73 -9.86 5.32 3.00
CA LEU A 73 -10.55 4.93 4.23
C LEU A 73 -11.83 5.73 4.48
N ALA A 74 -11.90 7.00 4.06
CA ALA A 74 -13.12 7.79 4.11
C ALA A 74 -14.16 7.37 3.05
N SER A 75 -13.70 6.77 1.94
CA SER A 75 -14.60 6.21 0.92
C SER A 75 -15.26 4.91 1.38
N THR A 76 -14.70 4.28 2.42
CA THR A 76 -15.32 3.15 3.11
C THR A 76 -16.09 3.66 4.33
N ALA A 77 -17.11 2.94 4.77
CA ALA A 77 -17.82 3.28 6.02
C ALA A 77 -17.02 2.87 7.27
N THR A 78 -15.69 3.00 7.23
CA THR A 78 -14.78 2.55 8.29
C THR A 78 -14.68 3.62 9.37
N GLY A 79 -15.31 3.37 10.53
CA GLY A 79 -15.30 4.31 11.66
C GLY A 79 -14.25 4.03 12.75
N MET A 80 -13.62 2.85 12.73
CA MET A 80 -12.63 2.41 13.72
C MET A 80 -11.68 1.39 13.09
N MET A 81 -10.40 1.41 13.48
CA MET A 81 -9.40 0.47 12.99
C MET A 81 -8.59 -0.12 14.16
N LEU A 82 -8.82 -1.39 14.48
CA LEU A 82 -8.03 -2.12 15.47
C LEU A 82 -6.75 -2.65 14.82
N VAL A 83 -5.60 -2.24 15.36
CA VAL A 83 -4.27 -2.59 14.84
C VAL A 83 -3.62 -3.63 15.74
N ASP A 84 -3.24 -4.77 15.17
CA ASP A 84 -2.41 -5.74 15.87
C ASP A 84 -0.95 -5.26 15.88
N ALA A 85 -0.44 -4.91 17.07
CA ALA A 85 0.94 -4.49 17.28
C ALA A 85 1.91 -5.66 17.54
N GLY A 86 1.45 -6.91 17.46
CA GLY A 86 2.25 -8.12 17.69
C GLY A 86 3.31 -8.38 16.62
N PHE A 87 3.18 -7.76 15.43
CA PHE A 87 4.17 -7.84 14.36
C PHE A 87 4.64 -6.44 13.94
N ALA A 88 5.75 -5.99 14.52
CA ALA A 88 6.31 -4.67 14.28
C ALA A 88 7.78 -4.74 13.83
N SER A 89 8.14 -3.86 12.91
CA SER A 89 9.52 -3.59 12.51
C SER A 89 9.89 -2.15 12.88
N PRO A 90 11.17 -1.76 12.85
CA PRO A 90 11.58 -0.37 13.07
C PRO A 90 10.98 0.65 12.09
N GLY A 91 10.35 0.20 10.99
CA GLY A 91 9.62 1.04 10.03
C GLY A 91 8.10 1.01 10.18
N THR A 92 7.56 0.21 11.09
CA THR A 92 6.13 0.14 11.36
C THR A 92 5.69 1.39 12.13
N PHE A 93 4.56 1.98 11.75
CA PHE A 93 3.97 3.08 12.51
C PHE A 93 3.61 2.64 13.93
N THR A 94 3.86 3.53 14.89
CA THR A 94 3.14 3.48 16.17
C THR A 94 1.65 3.71 15.94
N VAL A 95 0.80 3.31 16.91
CA VAL A 95 -0.64 3.56 16.84
C VAL A 95 -0.93 5.05 16.60
N SER A 96 -0.22 5.94 17.31
CA SER A 96 -0.40 7.39 17.14
C SER A 96 0.03 7.88 15.74
N GLU A 97 1.10 7.35 15.16
CA GLU A 97 1.50 7.69 13.78
C GLU A 97 0.47 7.17 12.75
N GLN A 98 -0.13 6.01 13.00
CA GLN A 98 -1.19 5.46 12.16
C GLN A 98 -2.47 6.29 12.24
N GLU A 99 -2.89 6.70 13.43
CA GLU A 99 -4.00 7.64 13.64
C GLU A 99 -3.76 8.95 12.89
N GLN A 100 -2.57 9.54 13.01
CA GLN A 100 -2.21 10.77 12.29
C GLN A 100 -2.22 10.58 10.77
N ALA A 101 -1.72 9.45 10.27
CA ALA A 101 -1.67 9.17 8.84
C ALA A 101 -3.07 8.95 8.25
N THR A 102 -3.94 8.22 8.96
CA THR A 102 -5.22 7.73 8.45
C THR A 102 -6.44 8.54 8.91
N GLY A 103 -6.32 9.33 9.97
CA GLY A 103 -7.42 10.06 10.58
C GLY A 103 -8.44 9.18 11.30
N ILE A 104 -8.15 7.90 11.51
CA ILE A 104 -9.02 6.93 12.18
C ILE A 104 -8.33 6.45 13.45
N ALA A 105 -9.10 6.45 14.55
CA ALA A 105 -8.73 5.87 15.83
C ALA A 105 -8.92 4.36 15.89
#